data_AF-A0A7X8KCE9-F1
#
_entry.id   AF-A0A7X8KCE9-F1
#
_cell.length_a   1.000
_cell.length_b   1.000
_cell.length_c   1.000
_cell.angle_alpha   90.00
_cell.angle_beta   90.00
_cell.angle_gamma   90.00
#
_symmetry.space_group_name_H-M   'P 1'
#
loop_
_entity.id
_entity.type
_entity.pdbx_description
1 polymer ?
#
loop_
_entity_poly.entity_id
_entity_poly.type
_entity_poly.pdbx_seq_one_letter_code
_entity_poly.pdbx_strand_id
1 'polypeptide(L)'
;MKIPSSLVGDLVIILLCAAAVGFFVFALGQNTGNGYVSVQTADGVYRYSLKNDRSVTVTGPLGDTLIEIRGGKARIVDSACPNKTCTFQSPIDRSGSFIACLPNHVLLTVVGPMPQEIDDVAY
;
A
#
# COMPACT_ATOMS: atom_id res chain seq x y z
N MET A 1 23.29 -31.12 -38.24
CA MET A 1 21.94 -30.65 -37.88
C MET A 1 21.92 -29.13 -38.03
N LYS A 2 21.44 -28.59 -39.16
CA LYS A 2 21.40 -27.14 -39.40
C LYS A 2 20.08 -26.62 -38.81
N ILE A 3 20.17 -25.87 -37.72
CA ILE A 3 19.01 -25.20 -37.12
C ILE A 3 18.61 -24.09 -38.10
N PRO A 4 17.38 -24.09 -38.64
CA PRO A 4 16.97 -23.09 -39.62
C PRO A 4 16.99 -21.70 -38.99
N SER A 5 17.49 -20.71 -39.72
CA SER A 5 17.67 -19.33 -39.25
C SER A 5 16.36 -18.66 -38.80
N SER A 6 15.20 -19.15 -39.26
CA SER A 6 13.88 -18.72 -38.78
C SER A 6 13.58 -19.12 -37.34
N LEU A 7 14.04 -20.31 -36.90
CA LEU A 7 13.82 -20.80 -35.53
C LEU A 7 14.65 -20.01 -34.51
N VAL A 8 15.84 -19.55 -34.93
CA VAL A 8 16.69 -18.68 -34.10
C VAL A 8 16.04 -17.30 -33.95
N GLY A 9 15.42 -16.78 -35.02
CA GLY A 9 14.66 -15.53 -34.98
C GLY A 9 13.49 -15.59 -34.01
N ASP A 10 12.67 -16.65 -34.09
CA ASP A 10 11.53 -16.83 -33.20
C ASP A 10 11.95 -16.94 -31.73
N LEU A 11 13.03 -17.68 -31.42
CA LEU A 11 13.57 -17.79 -30.06
C LEU A 11 14.05 -16.44 -29.52
N VAL A 12 14.70 -15.62 -30.35
CA VAL A 12 15.14 -14.28 -29.97
C VAL A 12 13.94 -13.38 -29.67
N ILE A 13 12.90 -13.42 -30.50
CA ILE A 13 11.68 -12.63 -30.29
C ILE A 13 10.96 -13.05 -28.99
N ILE A 14 10.82 -14.35 -28.75
CA ILE A 14 10.17 -14.87 -27.53
C ILE A 14 10.94 -14.45 -26.28
N LEU A 15 12.27 -14.56 -26.29
CA LEU A 15 13.11 -14.15 -25.16
C LEU A 15 12.96 -12.64 -24.88
N LEU A 16 12.93 -11.83 -25.93
CA LEU A 16 12.82 -10.38 -25.84
C LEU A 16 11.45 -9.95 -25.30
N CYS A 17 10.37 -10.60 -25.75
CA CYS A 17 9.03 -10.42 -25.20
C CYS A 17 8.94 -10.84 -23.72
N ALA A 18 9.51 -12.00 -23.35
CA ALA A 18 9.53 -12.46 -21.97
C ALA A 18 10.30 -11.51 -21.05
N ALA A 19 11.44 -10.98 -21.51
CA ALA A 19 12.22 -9.98 -20.78
C ALA A 19 11.45 -8.66 -20.64
N ALA A 20 10.77 -8.19 -21.69
CA ALA A 20 9.95 -6.98 -21.64
C ALA A 20 8.77 -7.12 -20.66
N VAL A 21 8.07 -8.25 -20.65
CA VAL A 21 7.00 -8.54 -19.69
C VAL A 21 7.54 -8.63 -18.26
N GLY A 22 8.66 -9.33 -18.06
CA GLY A 22 9.31 -9.42 -16.75
C GLY A 22 9.74 -8.06 -16.21
N PHE A 23 10.33 -7.22 -17.07
CA PHE A 23 10.70 -5.85 -16.73
C PHE A 23 9.49 -4.99 -16.40
N PHE A 24 8.42 -5.09 -17.18
CA PHE A 24 7.19 -4.33 -16.96
C PHE A 24 6.52 -4.70 -15.62
N VAL A 25 6.44 -5.99 -15.29
CA VAL A 25 5.93 -6.46 -14.00
C VAL A 25 6.80 -5.99 -12.84
N PHE A 26 8.13 -6.02 -13.00
CA PHE A 26 9.06 -5.52 -11.98
C PHE A 26 8.94 -4.01 -11.77
N ALA A 27 8.85 -3.24 -12.86
CA ALA A 27 8.70 -1.78 -12.81
C ALA A 27 7.40 -1.36 -12.12
N LEU A 28 6.30 -2.08 -12.36
CA LEU A 28 5.03 -1.85 -11.64
C LEU A 28 5.12 -2.20 -10.14
N GLY A 29 5.96 -3.16 -9.77
CA GLY A 29 6.19 -3.55 -8.36
C GLY A 29 7.02 -2.54 -7.56
N GLN A 30 7.76 -1.64 -8.22
CA GLN A 30 8.63 -0.65 -7.56
C GLN A 30 7.91 0.62 -7.10
N ASN A 31 6.58 0.69 -7.16
CA ASN A 31 5.80 1.81 -6.64
C ASN A 31 5.76 1.79 -5.09
N THR A 32 6.94 1.85 -4.47
CA THR A 32 7.13 2.07 -3.03
C THR A 32 6.78 3.53 -2.77
N GLY A 33 5.51 3.76 -2.46
CA GLY A 33 4.93 5.09 -2.33
C GLY A 33 5.81 6.03 -1.51
N ASN A 34 6.22 7.14 -2.13
CA ASN A 34 6.58 8.34 -1.40
C ASN A 34 5.30 8.80 -0.68
N GLY A 35 5.11 8.40 0.56
CA GLY A 35 3.88 8.69 1.30
C GLY A 35 3.93 8.12 2.72
N TYR A 36 2.93 8.49 3.50
CA TYR A 36 2.75 7.98 4.85
C TYR A 36 1.31 7.53 5.06
N VAL A 37 1.12 6.51 5.87
CA VAL A 37 -0.20 6.20 6.44
C VAL A 37 -0.38 7.04 7.70
N SER A 38 -1.45 7.83 7.71
CA SER A 38 -1.95 8.53 8.88
C SER A 38 -2.88 7.59 9.63
N VAL A 39 -2.58 7.31 10.90
CA VAL A 39 -3.39 6.50 11.80
C VAL A 39 -4.02 7.43 12.81
N GLN A 40 -5.33 7.65 12.70
CA GLN A 40 -6.10 8.46 13.62
C GLN A 40 -6.77 7.55 14.66
N THR A 41 -6.67 7.96 15.92
CA THR A 41 -7.24 7.29 17.10
C THR A 41 -7.87 8.35 18.01
N ALA A 42 -8.52 7.93 19.09
CA ALA A 42 -9.01 8.85 20.11
C ALA A 42 -7.88 9.65 20.80
N ASP A 43 -6.69 9.05 20.92
CA ASP A 43 -5.53 9.65 21.60
C ASP A 43 -4.73 10.61 20.71
N GLY A 44 -4.95 10.56 19.40
CA GLY A 44 -4.28 11.44 18.45
C GLY A 44 -4.01 10.80 17.09
N VAL A 45 -3.16 11.49 16.33
CA VAL A 45 -2.82 11.16 14.95
C VAL A 45 -1.35 10.79 14.84
N TYR A 46 -1.08 9.58 14.36
CA TYR A 46 0.26 9.06 14.14
C TYR A 46 0.55 8.93 12.64
N ARG A 47 1.80 9.12 12.22
CA ARG A 47 2.20 8.99 10.81
C ARG A 47 3.32 7.98 10.67
N TYR A 48 3.14 7.02 9.78
CA TYR A 48 4.14 5.99 9.49
C TYR A 48 4.46 5.98 8.00
N SER A 49 5.75 6.01 7.66
CA SER A 49 6.17 5.90 6.25
C SER A 49 5.77 4.54 5.68
N LEU A 50 5.19 4.53 4.48
CA LEU A 50 4.88 3.30 3.75
C LEU A 50 6.13 2.57 3.24
N LYS A 51 7.29 3.24 3.21
CA LYS A 51 8.57 2.65 2.76
C LYS A 51 9.18 1.68 3.75
N ASN A 52 8.88 1.85 5.04
CA ASN A 52 9.49 1.08 6.10
C ASN A 52 8.52 -0.01 6.55
N ASP A 53 8.88 -1.26 6.26
CA ASP A 53 8.12 -2.41 6.72
C ASP A 53 8.12 -2.46 8.26
N ARG A 54 6.92 -2.50 8.85
CA ARG A 54 6.74 -2.57 10.31
C ARG A 54 5.33 -3.00 10.69
N SER A 55 5.19 -3.51 11.91
CA SER A 55 3.91 -3.65 12.57
C SER A 55 3.75 -2.58 13.66
N VAL A 56 2.54 -2.08 13.83
CA VAL A 56 2.19 -1.06 14.81
C VAL A 56 0.91 -1.50 15.50
N THR A 57 0.88 -1.45 16.82
CA THR A 57 -0.34 -1.60 17.60
C THR A 57 -0.79 -0.24 18.06
N VAL A 58 -2.07 0.07 17.85
CA VAL A 58 -2.73 1.25 18.39
C VAL A 58 -3.94 0.84 19.21
N THR A 59 -4.22 1.56 20.29
CA THR A 59 -5.33 1.26 21.17
C THR A 59 -6.53 2.15 20.82
N GLY A 60 -7.70 1.53 20.73
CA GLY A 60 -8.99 2.20 20.63
C GLY A 60 -9.88 1.87 21.84
N PRO A 61 -11.10 2.43 21.91
CA PRO A 61 -12.01 2.25 23.04
C PRO A 61 -12.43 0.79 23.29
N LEU A 62 -12.35 -0.08 22.28
CA LEU A 62 -12.65 -1.51 22.43
C LEU A 62 -11.40 -2.36 22.69
N GLY A 63 -10.20 -1.77 22.59
CA GLY A 63 -8.92 -2.46 22.76
C GLY A 63 -7.99 -2.27 21.57
N ASP A 64 -7.06 -3.20 21.40
CA ASP A 64 -5.97 -3.04 20.46
C ASP A 64 -6.37 -3.28 18.99
N THR A 65 -5.68 -2.58 18.10
CA THR A 65 -5.73 -2.75 16.64
C THR A 65 -4.31 -2.92 16.12
N LEU A 66 -4.05 -4.06 15.48
CA LEU A 66 -2.78 -4.41 14.87
C LEU A 66 -2.77 -3.97 13.40
N ILE A 67 -1.85 -3.07 13.08
CA ILE A 67 -1.63 -2.52 11.75
C ILE A 67 -0.32 -3.09 11.21
N GLU A 68 -0.34 -3.57 9.97
CA GLU A 68 0.87 -3.98 9.25
C GLU A 68 1.13 -3.03 8.08
N ILE A 69 2.36 -2.55 8.00
CA ILE A 69 2.89 -1.79 6.87
C ILE A 69 3.95 -2.69 6.22
N ARG A 70 3.73 -3.08 4.98
CA ARG A 70 4.64 -3.97 4.26
C ARG A 70 4.59 -3.74 2.75
N GLY A 71 5.76 -3.62 2.13
CA GLY A 71 5.89 -3.49 0.67
C GLY A 71 5.17 -2.26 0.11
N GLY A 72 5.21 -1.13 0.82
CA GLY A 72 4.54 0.10 0.39
C GLY A 72 3.05 0.18 0.70
N LYS A 73 2.48 -0.81 1.40
CA LYS A 73 1.03 -0.90 1.68
C LYS A 73 0.74 -0.99 3.17
N ALA A 74 -0.39 -0.46 3.60
CA ALA A 74 -0.88 -0.58 4.97
C ALA A 74 -2.18 -1.41 5.03
N ARG A 75 -2.36 -2.19 6.09
CA ARG A 75 -3.62 -2.91 6.38
C ARG A 75 -3.83 -3.08 7.87
N ILE A 76 -5.08 -3.34 8.27
CA ILE A 76 -5.39 -3.82 9.62
C ILE A 76 -5.37 -5.35 9.59
N VAL A 77 -4.52 -5.97 10.41
CA VAL A 77 -4.40 -7.42 10.53
C VAL A 77 -5.38 -7.96 11.57
N ASP A 78 -5.55 -7.23 12.68
CA ASP A 78 -6.50 -7.57 13.73
C ASP A 78 -7.01 -6.30 14.43
N SER A 79 -8.20 -6.37 15.02
CA SER A 79 -8.80 -5.29 15.80
C SER A 79 -9.76 -5.82 16.84
N ALA A 80 -9.81 -5.24 18.04
CA ALA A 80 -10.71 -5.67 19.11
C ALA A 80 -12.22 -5.52 18.80
N CYS A 81 -12.60 -4.94 17.66
CA CYS A 81 -14.01 -4.85 17.26
C CYS A 81 -14.64 -6.23 16.95
N PRO A 82 -15.93 -6.44 17.28
CA PRO A 82 -16.58 -7.73 17.04
C PRO A 82 -16.84 -8.00 15.54
N ASN A 83 -17.01 -6.94 14.76
CA ASN A 83 -17.41 -7.00 13.36
C ASN A 83 -16.27 -7.45 12.45
N LYS A 84 -15.01 -7.16 12.85
CA LYS A 84 -13.77 -7.42 12.09
C LYS A 84 -13.79 -6.98 10.62
N THR A 85 -14.73 -6.12 10.20
CA THR A 85 -14.90 -5.73 8.78
C THR A 85 -13.65 -5.09 8.19
N CYS A 86 -12.93 -4.32 9.00
CA CYS A 86 -11.67 -3.67 8.61
C CYS A 86 -10.53 -4.66 8.27
N THR A 87 -10.52 -5.88 8.84
CA THR A 87 -9.47 -6.87 8.57
C THR A 87 -9.64 -7.55 7.23
N PHE A 88 -10.84 -7.49 6.65
CA PHE A 88 -11.15 -8.03 5.32
C PHE A 88 -10.87 -7.02 4.20
N GLN A 89 -10.58 -5.76 4.53
CA GLN A 89 -10.27 -4.75 3.52
C GLN A 89 -8.91 -5.02 2.88
N SER A 90 -8.80 -4.74 1.58
CA SER A 90 -7.54 -4.88 0.85
C SER A 90 -6.50 -3.87 1.35
N PRO A 91 -5.20 -4.20 1.32
CA PRO A 91 -4.14 -3.27 1.69
C PRO A 91 -4.20 -1.98 0.86
N ILE A 92 -3.99 -0.85 1.51
CA ILE A 92 -4.07 0.48 0.91
C ILE A 92 -2.68 1.06 0.67
N ASP A 93 -2.49 1.67 -0.51
CA ASP A 93 -1.23 2.29 -0.95
C ASP A 93 -1.41 3.58 -1.77
N ARG A 94 -2.65 3.95 -2.13
CA ARG A 94 -2.95 5.13 -2.96
C ARG A 94 -3.35 6.31 -2.09
N SER A 95 -2.87 7.52 -2.41
CA SER A 95 -3.31 8.74 -1.72
C SER A 95 -4.84 8.86 -1.68
N GLY A 96 -5.39 9.17 -0.51
CA GLY A 96 -6.84 9.27 -0.26
C GLY A 96 -7.53 7.94 0.02
N SER A 97 -6.88 6.79 -0.19
CA SER A 97 -7.42 5.49 0.24
C SER A 97 -7.37 5.34 1.76
N PHE A 98 -8.35 4.64 2.33
CA PHE A 98 -8.51 4.52 3.78
C PHE A 98 -9.05 3.14 4.20
N ILE A 99 -8.77 2.76 5.44
CA ILE A 99 -9.32 1.59 6.14
C ILE A 99 -9.83 2.09 7.48
N ALA A 100 -11.08 1.77 7.81
CA ALA A 100 -11.72 2.31 9.01
C ALA A 100 -12.26 1.19 9.90
N CYS A 101 -11.75 1.11 11.12
CA CYS A 101 -12.37 0.34 12.18
C CYS A 101 -13.28 1.27 12.99
N LEU A 102 -14.49 1.52 12.45
CA LEU A 102 -15.46 2.43 13.06
C LEU A 102 -15.74 2.11 14.53
N PRO A 103 -16.04 0.84 14.93
CA PRO A 103 -16.34 0.54 16.32
C PRO A 103 -15.17 0.79 17.27
N ASN A 104 -13.93 0.58 16.80
CA ASN A 104 -12.74 0.80 17.61
C ASN A 104 -12.08 2.17 17.37
N HIS A 105 -12.76 3.10 16.68
CA HIS A 105 -12.31 4.48 16.45
C HIS A 105 -10.88 4.58 15.86
N VAL A 106 -10.50 3.65 14.99
CA VAL A 106 -9.19 3.66 14.31
C VAL A 106 -9.40 3.89 12.82
N LEU A 107 -8.77 4.93 12.27
CA LEU A 107 -8.82 5.26 10.84
C LEU A 107 -7.39 5.32 10.27
N LEU A 108 -7.13 4.49 9.27
CA LEU A 108 -5.93 4.57 8.45
C LEU A 108 -6.26 5.38 7.19
N THR A 109 -5.43 6.34 6.82
CA THR A 109 -5.54 7.06 5.56
C THR A 109 -4.17 7.19 4.93
N VAL A 110 -4.03 6.77 3.67
CA VAL A 110 -2.79 7.02 2.94
C VAL A 110 -2.78 8.46 2.48
N VAL A 111 -1.76 9.20 2.89
CA VAL A 111 -1.51 10.56 2.44
C VAL A 111 -0.30 10.52 1.52
N GLY A 112 -0.48 11.02 0.31
CA GLY A 112 0.62 11.21 -0.64
C GLY A 112 1.70 12.16 -0.09
N PRO A 113 2.81 12.32 -0.82
CA PRO A 113 3.77 13.35 -0.47
C PRO A 113 3.05 14.69 -0.56
N MET A 114 3.14 15.49 0.50
CA MET A 114 2.44 16.78 0.61
C MET A 114 2.67 17.57 -0.69
N PRO A 115 1.62 17.91 -1.46
CA PRO A 115 1.75 18.98 -2.45
C PRO A 115 2.18 20.22 -1.67
N GLN A 116 3.15 20.97 -2.20
CA GLN A 116 3.51 22.29 -1.69
C GLN A 116 2.24 23.11 -1.43
N GLU A 117 2.24 23.86 -0.32
CA GLU A 117 1.20 24.75 0.18
C GLU A 117 0.08 25.03 -0.82
N ILE A 118 -1.09 24.44 -0.57
CA ILE A 118 -2.33 24.90 -1.19
C ILE A 118 -2.83 26.05 -0.32
N ASP A 119 -2.51 27.28 -0.72
CA ASP A 119 -3.11 28.51 -0.20
C ASP A 119 -4.57 28.55 -0.63
N ASP A 120 -5.45 27.86 0.10
CA ASP A 120 -6.89 28.00 -0.07
C ASP A 120 -7.36 29.16 0.83
N VAL A 121 -7.36 30.37 0.28
CA VAL A 121 -8.04 31.53 0.87
C VAL A 121 -9.53 31.35 0.59
N ALA A 122 -10.28 30.92 1.61
CA ALA A 122 -11.73 30.86 1.56
C ALA A 122 -12.32 32.28 1.45
N TYR A 123 -13.22 32.49 0.48
CA TYR A 123 -14.13 33.63 0.41
C TYR A 123 -15.55 33.18 0.77
#